data_AF-A0A2T0VDS2-F1
#
_entry.id   AF-A0A2T0VDS2-F1
#
_cell.length_a   1.000
_cell.length_b   1.000
_cell.length_c   1.000
_cell.angle_alpha   90.00
_cell.angle_beta   90.00
_cell.angle_gamma   90.00
#
_symmetry.space_group_name_H-M   'P 1'
#
loop_
_entity.id
_entity.type
_entity.pdbx_description
1 polymer ?
#
loop_
_entity_poly.entity_id
_entity_poly.type
_entity_poly.pdbx_seq_one_letter_code
_entity_poly.pdbx_strand_id
1 'polypeptide(L)'
;MTDPTLRLPNSTFRAVLDLGQLPLETPPLPRRFMHPDLDADWDEENKVAALYVEFEDGQLHVEATEEGVEYHFHRGEDEEGSTRSPWGAADTDALVLWSAHLMAHIYPLLPDLISDAQEAADWHAAGLSVYARETGPVPLEIVEVEMEGELFLLPWLGSGHVENEHVDGNHHPIVLLWNPDQSIDPDITIARAWLDPRSGEPRSKAEPRVDWTAVGLDKAEVLSWLEGVYLNHHVLEDPAEAILRAALERIAGVTSR
;
A
#
# COMPACT_ATOMS: atom_id res chain seq x y z
N MET A 1 -4.95 16.35 16.05
CA MET A 1 -4.21 15.26 16.72
C MET A 1 -5.25 14.28 17.20
N THR A 2 -5.44 13.24 16.40
CA THR A 2 -6.42 12.17 16.62
C THR A 2 -6.13 11.44 17.94
N ASP A 3 -7.18 11.06 18.67
CA ASP A 3 -7.03 10.38 19.96
C ASP A 3 -6.48 8.95 19.74
N PRO A 4 -5.25 8.64 20.20
CA PRO A 4 -4.64 7.33 19.98
C PRO A 4 -5.36 6.21 20.76
N THR A 5 -6.22 6.55 21.72
CA THR A 5 -7.00 5.56 22.48
C THR A 5 -8.15 4.96 21.67
N LEU A 6 -8.49 5.56 20.51
CA LEU A 6 -9.47 5.03 19.57
C LEU A 6 -8.87 4.06 18.56
N ARG A 7 -7.55 3.85 18.58
CA ARG A 7 -6.89 2.91 17.70
C ARG A 7 -7.22 1.47 18.13
N LEU A 8 -7.69 0.67 17.19
CA LEU A 8 -7.85 -0.76 17.39
C LEU A 8 -6.48 -1.39 17.69
N PRO A 9 -6.40 -2.48 18.47
CA PRO A 9 -5.13 -3.14 18.70
C PRO A 9 -4.59 -3.70 17.38
N ASN A 10 -3.27 -3.61 17.18
CA ASN A 10 -2.61 -4.36 16.11
C ASN A 10 -2.94 -5.85 16.27
N SER A 11 -3.03 -6.53 15.13
CA SER A 11 -3.33 -7.96 15.09
C SER A 11 -2.29 -8.70 14.25
N THR A 12 -2.21 -10.02 14.44
CA THR A 12 -1.40 -10.87 13.57
C THR A 12 -2.33 -11.67 12.68
N PHE A 13 -2.19 -11.50 11.37
CA PHE A 13 -2.91 -12.25 10.36
C PHE A 13 -1.99 -13.29 9.71
N ARG A 14 -2.54 -14.45 9.36
CA ARG A 14 -1.79 -15.52 8.70
C ARG A 14 -2.38 -15.80 7.33
N ALA A 15 -1.59 -15.71 6.27
CA ALA A 15 -2.01 -16.17 4.96
C ALA A 15 -1.25 -17.46 4.60
N VAL A 16 -2.00 -18.50 4.24
CA VAL A 16 -1.46 -19.77 3.75
C VAL A 16 -1.55 -19.76 2.23
N LEU A 17 -0.41 -19.58 1.57
CA LEU A 17 -0.28 -19.28 0.16
C LEU A 17 0.56 -20.35 -0.56
N ASP A 18 0.30 -20.57 -1.84
CA ASP A 18 1.21 -21.33 -2.69
C ASP A 18 2.19 -20.33 -3.31
N LEU A 19 3.42 -20.37 -2.79
CA LEU A 19 4.53 -19.51 -3.20
C LEU A 19 5.45 -20.23 -4.18
N GLY A 20 4.99 -21.33 -4.78
CA GLY A 20 5.78 -22.19 -5.65
C GLY A 20 6.87 -22.97 -4.89
N GLN A 21 7.90 -23.38 -5.63
CA GLN A 21 9.00 -24.16 -5.06
C GLN A 21 10.00 -23.28 -4.31
N LEU A 22 10.05 -23.42 -2.98
CA LEU A 22 11.02 -22.74 -2.12
C LEU A 22 12.04 -23.71 -1.49
N PRO A 23 13.24 -23.22 -1.07
CA PRO A 23 13.74 -21.85 -1.26
C PRO A 23 14.10 -21.57 -2.73
N LEU A 24 13.95 -20.32 -3.15
CA LEU A 24 14.35 -19.89 -4.48
C LEU A 24 15.88 -19.94 -4.62
N GLU A 25 16.38 -20.52 -5.71
CA GLU A 25 17.81 -20.50 -6.04
C GLU A 25 18.18 -19.17 -6.70
N THR A 26 18.48 -18.15 -5.88
CA THR A 26 18.96 -16.84 -6.32
C THR A 26 20.46 -16.66 -6.04
N PRO A 27 21.18 -15.87 -6.86
CA PRO A 27 22.51 -15.38 -6.49
C PRO A 27 22.41 -14.50 -5.24
N PRO A 28 23.43 -14.46 -4.35
CA PRO A 28 23.34 -13.66 -3.14
C PRO A 28 23.35 -12.16 -3.44
N LEU A 29 22.49 -11.41 -2.75
CA LEU A 29 22.51 -9.96 -2.77
C LEU A 29 23.78 -9.40 -2.11
N PRO A 30 24.34 -8.26 -2.59
CA PRO A 30 25.37 -7.56 -1.86
C PRO A 30 24.87 -7.12 -0.48
N ARG A 31 25.75 -7.11 0.53
CA ARG A 31 25.37 -6.86 1.94
C ARG A 31 24.55 -5.58 2.17
N ARG A 32 24.79 -4.53 1.38
CA ARG A 32 24.07 -3.26 1.54
C ARG A 32 22.62 -3.30 1.04
N PHE A 33 22.25 -4.34 0.29
CA PHE A 33 20.95 -4.53 -0.35
C PHE A 33 20.18 -5.72 0.20
N MET A 34 20.56 -6.28 1.36
CA MET A 34 19.89 -7.46 1.92
C MET A 34 18.48 -7.19 2.46
N HIS A 35 18.05 -5.92 2.47
CA HIS A 35 16.76 -5.48 2.99
C HIS A 35 16.10 -4.51 1.99
N PRO A 36 15.72 -5.00 0.79
CA PRO A 36 14.88 -4.21 -0.12
C PRO A 36 13.47 -4.11 0.44
N ASP A 37 12.79 -3.02 0.10
CA ASP A 37 11.33 -2.99 0.11
C ASP A 37 10.85 -3.52 -1.24
N LEU A 38 9.92 -4.49 -1.20
CA LEU A 38 9.46 -5.21 -2.38
C LEU A 38 7.98 -4.94 -2.61
N ASP A 39 7.65 -4.67 -3.87
CA ASP A 39 6.27 -4.59 -4.33
C ASP A 39 6.16 -5.18 -5.74
N ALA A 40 4.95 -5.59 -6.13
CA ALA A 40 4.70 -6.14 -7.45
C ALA A 40 3.28 -5.85 -7.92
N ASP A 41 3.14 -5.63 -9.22
CA ASP A 41 1.85 -5.37 -9.85
C ASP A 41 1.65 -6.25 -11.09
N TRP A 42 0.40 -6.51 -11.43
CA TRP A 42 0.00 -7.28 -12.59
C TRP A 42 -0.99 -6.49 -13.44
N ASP A 43 -0.52 -6.05 -14.60
CA ASP A 43 -1.38 -5.48 -15.63
C ASP A 43 -2.13 -6.60 -16.34
N GLU A 44 -3.42 -6.77 -16.00
CA GLU A 44 -4.25 -7.80 -16.60
C GLU A 44 -4.51 -7.58 -18.10
N GLU A 45 -4.57 -6.32 -18.57
CA GLU A 45 -4.86 -5.98 -19.96
C GLU A 45 -3.67 -6.33 -20.86
N ASN A 46 -2.47 -5.93 -20.45
CA ASN A 46 -1.24 -6.12 -21.23
C ASN A 46 -0.47 -7.39 -20.85
N LYS A 47 -0.88 -8.11 -19.80
CA LYS A 47 -0.22 -9.31 -19.26
C LYS A 47 1.25 -9.02 -18.90
N VAL A 48 1.46 -7.92 -18.20
CA VAL A 48 2.78 -7.45 -17.75
C VAL A 48 2.86 -7.62 -16.24
N ALA A 49 3.90 -8.30 -15.76
CA ALA A 49 4.26 -8.29 -14.35
C ALA A 49 5.31 -7.20 -14.12
N ALA A 50 5.08 -6.35 -13.12
CA ALA A 50 6.07 -5.40 -12.63
C ALA A 50 6.56 -5.83 -11.25
N LEU A 51 7.86 -5.74 -11.01
CA LEU A 51 8.51 -5.93 -9.72
C LEU A 51 9.28 -4.66 -9.38
N TYR A 52 8.97 -4.09 -8.23
CA TYR A 52 9.60 -2.90 -7.69
C TYR A 52 10.53 -3.32 -6.55
N VAL A 53 11.82 -3.00 -6.69
CA VAL A 53 12.84 -3.29 -5.67
C VAL A 53 13.44 -1.98 -5.19
N GLU A 54 13.03 -1.56 -4.00
CA GLU A 54 13.35 -0.25 -3.44
C GLU A 54 14.44 -0.33 -2.36
N PHE A 55 15.30 0.69 -2.37
CA PHE A 55 16.33 0.95 -1.37
C PHE A 55 16.39 2.45 -1.06
N GLU A 56 17.04 2.80 0.06
CA GLU A 56 17.22 4.19 0.53
C GLU A 56 17.82 5.13 -0.54
N ASP A 57 18.67 4.62 -1.44
CA ASP A 57 19.40 5.40 -2.45
C ASP A 57 18.96 5.13 -3.91
N GLY A 58 17.83 4.44 -4.12
CA GLY A 58 17.23 4.25 -5.45
C GLY A 58 16.37 3.00 -5.58
N GLN A 59 15.75 2.84 -6.74
CA GLN A 59 14.86 1.71 -7.05
C GLN A 59 15.27 1.02 -8.36
N LEU A 60 15.01 -0.28 -8.44
CA LEU A 60 15.11 -1.11 -9.65
C LEU A 60 13.71 -1.63 -9.98
N HIS A 61 13.20 -1.25 -11.14
CA HIS A 61 11.93 -1.75 -11.68
C HIS A 61 12.23 -2.80 -12.73
N VAL A 62 11.60 -3.97 -12.60
CA VAL A 62 11.74 -5.09 -13.53
C VAL A 62 10.36 -5.42 -14.08
N GLU A 63 10.22 -5.40 -15.40
CA GLU A 63 8.99 -5.74 -16.09
C GLU A 63 9.18 -7.04 -16.86
N ALA A 64 8.21 -7.94 -16.78
CA ALA A 64 8.22 -9.19 -17.50
C ALA A 64 6.94 -9.38 -18.31
N THR A 65 7.11 -9.86 -19.54
CA THR A 65 6.06 -10.30 -20.45
C THR A 65 6.39 -11.70 -20.97
N GLU A 66 5.52 -12.26 -21.80
CA GLU A 66 5.83 -13.50 -22.53
C GLU A 66 7.05 -13.36 -23.48
N GLU A 67 7.37 -12.14 -23.91
CA GLU A 67 8.46 -11.88 -24.86
C GLU A 67 9.83 -11.72 -24.20
N GLY A 68 9.88 -11.34 -22.93
CA GLY A 68 11.13 -11.15 -22.21
C GLY A 68 10.99 -10.34 -20.92
N VAL A 69 12.16 -9.95 -20.40
CA VAL A 69 12.30 -9.15 -19.17
C VAL A 69 13.06 -7.87 -19.50
N GLU A 70 12.49 -6.73 -19.11
CA GLU A 70 13.10 -5.41 -19.20
C GLU A 70 13.29 -4.83 -17.79
N TYR A 71 14.17 -3.84 -17.66
CA TYR A 71 14.37 -3.16 -16.38
C TYR A 71 14.87 -1.73 -16.55
N HIS A 72 14.57 -0.90 -15.56
CA HIS A 72 15.07 0.47 -15.46
C HIS A 72 15.24 0.89 -13.99
N PHE A 73 15.82 2.07 -13.76
CA PHE A 73 16.19 2.55 -12.43
C PHE A 73 15.60 3.92 -12.12
N HIS A 74 15.32 4.17 -10.84
CA HIS A 74 14.93 5.48 -10.31
C HIS A 74 15.89 5.89 -9.18
N ARG A 75 16.15 7.20 -9.01
CA ARG A 75 16.87 7.73 -7.83
C ARG A 75 15.93 8.33 -6.78
N GLY A 76 14.63 8.24 -7.01
CA GLY A 76 13.54 8.62 -6.10
C GLY A 76 12.19 8.36 -6.78
N GLU A 77 11.12 8.31 -5.99
CA GLU A 77 9.75 7.93 -6.40
C GLU A 77 9.22 8.72 -7.61
N ASP A 78 9.58 10.01 -7.73
CA ASP A 78 9.07 10.90 -8.78
C ASP A 78 10.03 11.09 -9.98
N GLU A 79 11.16 10.38 -10.04
CA GLU A 79 12.10 10.54 -11.17
C GLU A 79 11.65 9.71 -12.37
N GLU A 80 11.81 10.24 -13.59
CA GLU A 80 11.60 9.47 -14.82
C GLU A 80 12.60 8.30 -14.91
N GLY A 81 12.13 7.14 -15.35
CA GLY A 81 12.93 5.93 -15.44
C GLY A 81 14.22 6.13 -16.23
N SER A 82 15.33 5.63 -15.69
CA SER A 82 16.66 5.75 -16.27
C SER A 82 17.28 4.39 -16.59
N THR A 83 17.99 4.31 -17.71
CA THR A 83 18.86 3.16 -17.99
C THR A 83 20.18 3.20 -17.21
N ARG A 84 20.45 4.30 -16.49
CA ARG A 84 21.69 4.49 -15.72
C ARG A 84 21.45 4.21 -14.25
N SER A 85 21.99 3.08 -13.78
CA SER A 85 21.92 2.70 -12.37
C SER A 85 22.48 3.80 -11.44
N PRO A 86 21.84 4.06 -10.29
CA PRO A 86 22.40 4.90 -9.23
C PRO A 86 23.62 4.28 -8.55
N TRP A 87 23.82 2.96 -8.72
CA TRP A 87 24.83 2.18 -8.03
C TRP A 87 26.06 1.91 -8.90
N GLY A 88 27.10 1.35 -8.27
CA GLY A 88 28.29 0.89 -8.99
C GLY A 88 28.02 -0.38 -9.80
N ALA A 89 28.71 -0.55 -10.93
CA ALA A 89 28.43 -1.62 -11.90
C ALA A 89 28.32 -3.03 -11.30
N ALA A 90 29.23 -3.41 -10.39
CA ALA A 90 29.19 -4.75 -9.78
C ALA A 90 27.93 -4.98 -8.91
N ASP A 91 27.45 -3.93 -8.26
CA ASP A 91 26.22 -3.98 -7.48
C ASP A 91 25.00 -4.01 -8.40
N THR A 92 25.00 -3.18 -9.45
CA THR A 92 23.96 -3.18 -10.48
C THR A 92 23.80 -4.56 -11.12
N ASP A 93 24.90 -5.19 -11.53
CA ASP A 93 24.88 -6.52 -12.16
C ASP A 93 24.31 -7.58 -11.21
N ALA A 94 24.67 -7.51 -9.92
CA ALA A 94 24.15 -8.43 -8.90
C ALA A 94 22.65 -8.24 -8.66
N LEU A 95 22.19 -6.99 -8.56
CA LEU A 95 20.78 -6.65 -8.36
C LEU A 95 19.92 -7.09 -9.55
N VAL A 96 20.32 -6.75 -10.77
CA VAL A 96 19.58 -7.13 -11.98
C VAL A 96 19.48 -8.65 -12.10
N LEU A 97 20.58 -9.37 -11.86
CA LEU A 97 20.57 -10.84 -11.93
C LEU A 97 19.68 -11.45 -10.84
N TRP A 98 19.74 -10.94 -9.61
CA TRP A 98 18.89 -11.39 -8.52
C TRP A 98 17.41 -11.12 -8.80
N SER A 99 17.06 -9.90 -9.22
CA SER A 99 15.68 -9.52 -9.54
C SER A 99 15.14 -10.29 -10.75
N ALA A 100 15.97 -10.62 -11.74
CA ALA A 100 15.54 -11.45 -12.86
C ALA A 100 15.21 -12.89 -12.42
N HIS A 101 15.98 -13.47 -11.48
CA HIS A 101 15.66 -14.78 -10.91
C HIS A 101 14.36 -14.74 -10.08
N LEU A 102 14.17 -13.69 -9.28
CA LEU A 102 12.94 -13.48 -8.53
C LEU A 102 11.74 -13.30 -9.48
N MET A 103 11.86 -12.42 -10.47
CA MET A 103 10.82 -12.16 -11.48
C MET A 103 10.42 -13.44 -12.21
N ALA A 104 11.38 -14.26 -12.65
CA ALA A 104 11.09 -15.52 -13.34
C ALA A 104 10.28 -16.51 -12.48
N HIS A 105 10.43 -16.46 -11.15
CA HIS A 105 9.66 -17.28 -10.23
C HIS A 105 8.27 -16.71 -9.95
N ILE A 106 8.17 -15.39 -9.72
CA ILE A 106 6.89 -14.75 -9.38
C ILE A 106 5.99 -14.55 -10.59
N TYR A 107 6.52 -14.33 -11.80
CA TYR A 107 5.73 -14.07 -13.01
C TYR A 107 4.55 -15.04 -13.21
N PRO A 108 4.73 -16.38 -13.14
CA PRO A 108 3.61 -17.31 -13.29
C PRO A 108 2.67 -17.37 -12.07
N LEU A 109 3.09 -16.86 -10.91
CA LEU A 109 2.33 -16.90 -9.65
C LEU A 109 1.59 -15.60 -9.36
N LEU A 110 2.08 -14.47 -9.89
CA LEU A 110 1.68 -13.13 -9.48
C LEU A 110 0.17 -12.85 -9.61
N PRO A 111 -0.52 -13.27 -10.69
CA PRO A 111 -1.97 -13.04 -10.80
C PRO A 111 -2.75 -13.71 -9.66
N ASP A 112 -2.38 -14.96 -9.34
CA ASP A 112 -3.00 -15.71 -8.25
C ASP A 112 -2.60 -15.12 -6.89
N LEU A 113 -1.35 -14.70 -6.70
CA LEU A 113 -0.89 -14.11 -5.44
C LEU A 113 -1.61 -12.79 -5.12
N ILE A 114 -1.83 -11.93 -6.12
CA ILE A 114 -2.59 -10.69 -5.94
C ILE A 114 -4.06 -11.01 -5.59
N SER A 115 -4.67 -11.97 -6.28
CA SER A 115 -6.02 -12.43 -5.97
C SER A 115 -6.12 -13.02 -4.56
N ASP A 116 -5.20 -13.91 -4.18
CA ASP A 116 -5.16 -14.52 -2.86
C ASP A 116 -4.93 -13.46 -1.76
N ALA A 117 -4.09 -12.45 -2.00
CA ALA A 117 -3.86 -11.35 -1.07
C ALA A 117 -5.12 -10.50 -0.87
N GLN A 118 -5.86 -10.19 -1.93
CA GLN A 118 -7.12 -9.46 -1.86
C GLN A 118 -8.19 -10.26 -1.08
N GLU A 119 -8.34 -11.56 -1.38
CA GLU A 119 -9.26 -12.42 -0.63
C GLU A 119 -8.87 -12.54 0.85
N ALA A 120 -7.57 -12.64 1.13
CA ALA A 120 -7.05 -12.68 2.49
C ALA A 120 -7.34 -11.37 3.25
N ALA A 121 -7.21 -10.22 2.60
CA ALA A 121 -7.60 -8.92 3.13
C ALA A 121 -9.10 -8.86 3.44
N ASP A 122 -9.97 -9.38 2.56
CA ASP A 122 -11.41 -9.46 2.80
C ASP A 122 -11.73 -10.33 4.04
N TRP A 123 -11.01 -11.43 4.22
CA TRP A 123 -11.15 -12.30 5.41
C TRP A 123 -10.71 -11.60 6.68
N HIS A 124 -9.60 -10.85 6.64
CA HIS A 124 -9.15 -10.00 7.73
C HIS A 124 -10.21 -8.94 8.09
N ALA A 125 -10.76 -8.24 7.10
CA ALA A 125 -11.82 -7.25 7.28
C ALA A 125 -13.11 -7.87 7.87
N ALA A 126 -13.39 -9.14 7.57
CA ALA A 126 -14.46 -9.92 8.19
C ALA A 126 -14.16 -10.39 9.63
N GLY A 127 -12.97 -10.08 10.17
CA GLY A 127 -12.54 -10.43 11.52
C GLY A 127 -11.96 -11.83 11.66
N LEU A 128 -11.59 -12.49 10.55
CA LEU A 128 -10.88 -13.76 10.57
C LEU A 128 -9.38 -13.52 10.81
N SER A 129 -8.69 -14.54 11.32
CA SER A 129 -7.25 -14.45 11.69
C SER A 129 -6.33 -15.28 10.78
N VAL A 130 -6.92 -16.05 9.87
CA VAL A 130 -6.18 -16.89 8.93
C VAL A 130 -6.95 -17.00 7.63
N TYR A 131 -6.24 -16.80 6.52
CA TYR A 131 -6.66 -17.17 5.17
C TYR A 131 -5.88 -18.40 4.72
N ALA A 132 -6.52 -19.27 3.96
CA ALA A 132 -5.84 -20.36 3.29
C ALA A 132 -6.40 -20.53 1.88
N ARG A 133 -5.53 -20.41 0.88
CA ARG A 133 -5.97 -20.54 -0.52
C ARG A 133 -6.55 -21.93 -0.78
N GLU A 134 -7.63 -21.97 -1.56
CA GLU A 134 -8.21 -23.24 -2.01
C GLU A 134 -7.40 -23.77 -3.21
N THR A 135 -6.62 -24.83 -3.00
CA THR A 135 -5.82 -25.43 -4.08
C THR A 135 -5.71 -26.94 -3.93
N GLY A 136 -5.15 -27.59 -4.96
CA GLY A 136 -4.83 -29.01 -4.95
C GLY A 136 -3.68 -29.36 -3.98
N PRO A 137 -3.19 -30.61 -4.02
CA PRO A 137 -2.12 -31.06 -3.13
C PRO A 137 -0.76 -30.49 -3.58
N VAL A 138 -0.48 -29.26 -3.19
CA VAL A 138 0.81 -28.56 -3.39
C VAL A 138 1.40 -28.16 -2.03
N PRO A 139 2.72 -27.99 -1.92
CA PRO A 139 3.33 -27.37 -0.75
C PRO A 139 2.80 -25.93 -0.59
N LEU A 140 2.32 -25.60 0.61
CA LEU A 140 1.90 -24.25 0.96
C LEU A 140 2.85 -23.66 2.00
N GLU A 141 3.01 -22.36 1.94
CA GLU A 141 3.80 -21.57 2.87
C GLU A 141 2.88 -20.70 3.72
N ILE A 142 3.33 -20.38 4.93
CA ILE A 142 2.61 -19.50 5.85
C ILE A 142 3.38 -18.19 5.91
N VAL A 143 2.71 -17.09 5.59
CA VAL A 143 3.20 -15.74 5.86
C VAL A 143 2.43 -15.17 7.05
N GLU A 144 3.15 -14.60 8.01
CA GLU A 144 2.58 -13.92 9.17
C GLU A 144 2.80 -12.41 8.99
N VAL A 145 1.72 -11.64 9.04
CA VAL A 145 1.73 -10.20 8.84
C VAL A 145 1.17 -9.53 10.09
N GLU A 146 1.84 -8.48 10.56
CA GLU A 146 1.27 -7.60 11.58
C GLU A 146 0.37 -6.57 10.89
N MET A 147 -0.91 -6.60 11.22
CA MET A 147 -1.90 -5.65 10.71
C MET A 147 -2.03 -4.50 11.71
N GLU A 148 -1.73 -3.29 11.26
CA GLU A 148 -1.91 -2.09 12.07
C GLU A 148 -3.40 -1.84 12.31
N GLY A 149 -3.76 -1.57 13.56
CA GLY A 149 -5.15 -1.33 13.90
C GLY A 149 -5.66 0.00 13.36
N GLU A 150 -6.80 -0.03 12.68
CA GLU A 150 -7.51 1.16 12.23
C GLU A 150 -7.91 2.06 13.41
N LEU A 151 -8.00 3.36 13.16
CA LEU A 151 -8.65 4.27 14.09
C LEU A 151 -10.16 4.07 14.01
N PHE A 152 -10.79 3.81 15.16
CA PHE A 152 -12.23 3.72 15.24
C PHE A 152 -12.84 5.11 15.01
N LEU A 153 -13.42 5.30 13.83
CA LEU A 153 -14.12 6.52 13.48
C LEU A 153 -15.59 6.38 13.86
N LEU A 154 -16.07 7.37 14.61
CA LEU A 154 -17.51 7.50 14.80
C LEU A 154 -18.16 7.79 13.45
N PRO A 155 -19.38 7.26 13.18
CA PRO A 155 -20.14 7.69 12.01
C PRO A 155 -20.35 9.20 12.07
N TRP A 156 -20.58 9.83 10.91
CA TRP A 156 -20.88 11.26 10.87
C TRP A 156 -22.08 11.60 11.76
N LEU A 157 -21.84 12.41 12.80
CA LEU A 157 -22.86 12.86 13.75
C LEU A 157 -23.38 14.28 13.48
N GLY A 158 -22.80 14.95 12.48
CA GLY A 158 -23.26 16.26 12.04
C GLY A 158 -24.55 16.18 11.26
N SER A 159 -25.06 17.34 10.88
CA SER A 159 -26.20 17.43 9.98
C SER A 159 -25.80 17.05 8.55
N GLY A 160 -26.80 16.71 7.74
CA GLY A 160 -26.60 16.42 6.33
C GLY A 160 -25.81 15.13 6.06
N HIS A 161 -25.27 15.07 4.86
CA HIS A 161 -24.44 13.98 4.36
C HIS A 161 -23.01 14.46 4.14
N VAL A 162 -22.05 13.55 4.25
CA VAL A 162 -20.65 13.83 3.96
C VAL A 162 -20.06 12.77 3.05
N GLU A 163 -19.18 13.22 2.17
CA GLU A 163 -18.36 12.39 1.30
C GLU A 163 -16.93 12.92 1.31
N ASN A 164 -15.98 12.08 0.92
CA ASN A 164 -14.61 12.50 0.72
C ASN A 164 -14.16 12.21 -0.70
N GLU A 165 -13.47 13.16 -1.31
CA GLU A 165 -12.94 13.04 -2.67
C GLU A 165 -11.45 13.33 -2.67
N HIS A 166 -10.72 12.63 -3.54
CA HIS A 166 -9.35 12.96 -3.86
C HIS A 166 -9.31 14.22 -4.70
N VAL A 167 -8.33 15.09 -4.42
CA VAL A 167 -8.06 16.27 -5.24
C VAL A 167 -6.62 16.26 -5.70
N ASP A 168 -6.35 16.91 -6.83
CA ASP A 168 -4.99 17.01 -7.37
C ASP A 168 -4.04 17.69 -6.36
N GLY A 169 -2.89 17.07 -6.15
CA GLY A 169 -1.80 17.60 -5.33
C GLY A 169 -0.88 16.52 -4.79
N ASN A 170 0.30 16.94 -4.34
CA ASN A 170 1.26 16.02 -3.72
C ASN A 170 0.71 15.45 -2.42
N HIS A 171 1.04 14.19 -2.14
CA HIS A 171 0.60 13.45 -0.94
C HIS A 171 -0.91 13.25 -0.87
N HIS A 172 -1.52 12.88 -2.00
CA HIS A 172 -2.91 12.40 -2.10
C HIS A 172 -3.92 13.18 -1.25
N PRO A 173 -4.02 14.51 -1.38
CA PRO A 173 -4.90 15.29 -0.53
C PRO A 173 -6.36 14.90 -0.79
N ILE A 174 -7.15 14.83 0.29
CA ILE A 174 -8.60 14.64 0.21
C ILE A 174 -9.33 15.87 0.69
N VAL A 175 -10.53 16.07 0.17
CA VAL A 175 -11.48 17.07 0.64
C VAL A 175 -12.68 16.41 1.27
N LEU A 176 -13.20 17.02 2.34
CA LEU A 176 -14.47 16.65 2.95
C LEU A 176 -15.57 17.52 2.34
N LEU A 177 -16.51 16.87 1.69
CA LEU A 177 -17.71 17.44 1.09
C LEU A 177 -18.87 17.29 2.06
N TRP A 178 -19.75 18.29 2.10
CA TRP A 178 -20.93 18.31 2.96
C TRP A 178 -22.15 18.79 2.19
N ASN A 179 -23.23 18.02 2.30
CA ASN A 179 -24.52 18.34 1.72
C ASN A 179 -25.61 18.39 2.80
N PRO A 180 -26.18 19.57 3.11
CA PRO A 180 -27.18 19.70 4.17
C PRO A 180 -28.53 19.03 3.85
N ASP A 181 -28.86 18.78 2.58
CA ASP A 181 -30.22 18.33 2.18
C ASP A 181 -30.23 17.23 1.10
N GLN A 182 -29.07 16.65 0.70
CA GLN A 182 -28.88 15.66 -0.39
C GLN A 182 -29.48 16.03 -1.77
N SER A 183 -30.21 17.14 -1.85
CA SER A 183 -30.94 17.66 -3.01
C SER A 183 -30.25 18.86 -3.63
N ILE A 184 -29.20 19.37 -2.96
CA ILE A 184 -28.42 20.53 -3.37
C ILE A 184 -27.15 20.03 -4.03
N ASP A 185 -26.97 20.34 -5.31
CA ASP A 185 -25.74 20.13 -6.07
C ASP A 185 -25.16 21.52 -6.41
N PRO A 186 -23.86 21.80 -6.20
CA PRO A 186 -22.84 20.88 -5.69
C PRO A 186 -22.74 20.82 -4.16
N ASP A 187 -22.19 19.70 -3.70
CA ASP A 187 -21.74 19.52 -2.33
C ASP A 187 -20.71 20.61 -1.96
N ILE A 188 -20.73 20.99 -0.68
CA ILE A 188 -19.91 22.09 -0.18
C ILE A 188 -18.63 21.52 0.40
N THR A 189 -17.47 21.90 -0.13
CA THR A 189 -16.20 21.57 0.50
C THR A 189 -16.05 22.31 1.83
N ILE A 190 -15.90 21.56 2.94
CA ILE A 190 -15.81 22.13 4.29
C ILE A 190 -14.44 21.97 4.94
N ALA A 191 -13.65 20.98 4.52
CA ALA A 191 -12.31 20.76 5.03
C ALA A 191 -11.46 19.99 4.00
N ARG A 192 -10.15 19.93 4.25
CA ARG A 192 -9.19 19.12 3.51
C ARG A 192 -8.18 18.47 4.46
N ALA A 193 -7.65 17.31 4.07
CA ALA A 193 -6.56 16.64 4.76
C ALA A 193 -5.46 16.18 3.77
N TRP A 194 -4.24 16.10 4.28
CA TRP A 194 -3.04 15.71 3.53
C TRP A 194 -1.95 15.21 4.48
N LEU A 195 -0.96 14.48 3.97
CA LEU A 195 0.24 14.13 4.72
C LEU A 195 1.23 15.30 4.68
N ASP A 196 1.64 15.81 5.84
CA ASP A 196 2.64 16.87 5.91
C ASP A 196 4.02 16.31 5.52
N PRO A 197 4.65 16.79 4.43
CA PRO A 197 5.93 16.24 3.96
C PRO A 197 7.10 16.44 4.93
N ARG A 198 6.97 17.34 5.90
CA ARG A 198 8.05 17.59 6.88
C ARG A 198 7.94 16.70 8.10
N SER A 199 6.72 16.42 8.55
CA SER A 199 6.51 15.61 9.76
C SER A 199 6.11 14.17 9.46
N GLY A 200 5.67 13.85 8.23
CA GLY A 200 5.08 12.56 7.90
C GLY A 200 3.77 12.30 8.65
N GLU A 201 3.11 13.36 9.15
CA GLU A 201 1.88 13.25 9.92
C GLU A 201 0.71 13.84 9.13
N PRO A 202 -0.49 13.24 9.22
CA PRO A 202 -1.70 13.85 8.67
C PRO A 202 -1.95 15.22 9.28
N ARG A 203 -2.34 16.16 8.41
CA ARG A 203 -2.80 17.48 8.77
C ARG A 203 -4.14 17.73 8.12
N SER A 204 -4.99 18.46 8.80
CA SER A 204 -6.26 18.93 8.25
C SER A 204 -6.41 20.44 8.36
N LYS A 205 -7.25 20.99 7.49
CA LYS A 205 -7.61 22.40 7.49
C LYS A 205 -9.04 22.60 7.05
N ALA A 206 -9.74 23.45 7.79
CA ALA A 206 -11.07 23.92 7.42
C ALA A 206 -11.02 24.88 6.24
N GLU A 207 -11.98 24.73 5.33
CA GLU A 207 -12.21 25.71 4.28
C GLU A 207 -12.77 27.02 4.87
N PRO A 208 -12.53 28.17 4.19
CA PRO A 208 -13.03 29.44 4.67
C PRO A 208 -14.55 29.53 4.54
N ARG A 209 -15.19 30.25 5.47
CA ARG A 209 -16.63 30.58 5.45
C ARG A 209 -17.59 29.38 5.59
N VAL A 210 -17.12 28.25 6.13
CA VAL A 210 -18.00 27.15 6.53
C VAL A 210 -18.86 27.55 7.72
N ASP A 211 -20.17 27.32 7.64
CA ASP A 211 -21.10 27.47 8.74
C ASP A 211 -21.10 26.20 9.61
N TRP A 212 -20.19 26.16 10.59
CA TRP A 212 -20.09 25.03 11.53
C TRP A 212 -21.34 24.84 12.39
N THR A 213 -22.16 25.88 12.57
CA THR A 213 -23.42 25.74 13.29
C THR A 213 -24.42 24.95 12.46
N ALA A 214 -24.45 25.20 11.15
CA ALA A 214 -25.28 24.43 10.22
C ALA A 214 -24.77 22.99 10.07
N VAL A 215 -23.45 22.78 9.99
CA VAL A 215 -22.82 21.45 10.00
C VAL A 215 -23.17 20.66 11.27
N GLY A 216 -23.43 21.34 12.39
CA GLY A 216 -23.89 20.71 13.63
C GLY A 216 -22.79 20.00 14.43
N LEU A 217 -21.52 20.20 14.06
CA LEU A 217 -20.34 19.72 14.78
C LEU A 217 -19.32 20.83 14.94
N ASP A 218 -18.53 20.73 16.01
CA ASP A 218 -17.43 21.66 16.23
C ASP A 218 -16.35 21.48 15.15
N LYS A 219 -15.82 22.60 14.65
CA LYS A 219 -14.76 22.60 13.64
C LYS A 219 -13.59 21.68 14.02
N ALA A 220 -13.14 21.73 15.26
CA ALA A 220 -11.99 20.93 15.71
C ALA A 220 -12.30 19.42 15.68
N GLU A 221 -13.54 19.05 15.98
CA GLU A 221 -14.01 17.66 15.93
C GLU A 221 -14.01 17.15 14.48
N VAL A 222 -14.58 17.92 13.55
CA VAL A 222 -14.59 17.55 12.12
C VAL A 222 -13.18 17.41 11.56
N LEU A 223 -12.27 18.31 11.92
CA LEU A 223 -10.87 18.25 11.49
C LEU A 223 -10.14 17.02 12.05
N SER A 224 -10.35 16.70 13.32
CA SER A 224 -9.77 15.49 13.91
C SER A 224 -10.37 14.21 13.34
N TRP A 225 -11.66 14.21 13.01
CA TRP A 225 -12.32 13.10 12.35
C TRP A 225 -11.76 12.88 10.94
N LEU A 226 -11.58 13.96 10.16
CA LEU A 226 -10.99 13.89 8.83
C LEU A 226 -9.52 13.45 8.84
N GLU A 227 -8.73 13.85 9.84
CA GLU A 227 -7.38 13.32 10.06
C GLU A 227 -7.41 11.80 10.26
N GLY A 228 -8.41 11.29 10.99
CA GLY A 228 -8.61 9.85 11.18
C GLY A 228 -9.03 9.12 9.91
N VAL A 229 -9.93 9.69 9.09
CA VAL A 229 -10.27 9.16 7.76
C VAL A 229 -9.03 9.08 6.88
N TYR A 230 -8.24 10.15 6.85
CA TYR A 230 -7.00 10.19 6.07
C TYR A 230 -6.00 9.13 6.53
N LEU A 231 -5.83 8.97 7.85
CA LEU A 231 -4.95 7.93 8.41
C LEU A 231 -5.36 6.54 7.94
N ASN A 232 -6.63 6.19 8.11
CA ASN A 232 -7.11 4.85 7.78
C ASN A 232 -7.02 4.53 6.29
N HIS A 233 -7.15 5.52 5.40
CA HIS A 233 -7.23 5.27 3.96
C HIS A 233 -5.94 5.59 3.18
N HIS A 234 -5.00 6.35 3.75
CA HIS A 234 -3.81 6.83 3.03
C HIS A 234 -2.50 6.67 3.78
N VAL A 235 -2.53 6.26 5.04
CA VAL A 235 -1.31 6.13 5.86
C VAL A 235 -1.15 4.73 6.41
N LEU A 236 -2.24 4.14 6.90
CA LEU A 236 -2.25 2.72 7.19
C LEU A 236 -2.07 1.97 5.89
N GLU A 237 -1.15 1.00 5.94
CA GLU A 237 -0.90 0.12 4.83
C GLU A 237 -2.15 -0.72 4.51
N ASP A 238 -2.44 -0.88 3.23
CA ASP A 238 -3.51 -1.76 2.79
C ASP A 238 -3.18 -3.23 3.15
N PRO A 239 -4.10 -3.99 3.78
CA PRO A 239 -3.83 -5.36 4.16
C PRO A 239 -3.44 -6.29 3.00
N ALA A 240 -3.95 -6.08 1.78
CA ALA A 240 -3.58 -6.89 0.63
C ALA A 240 -2.14 -6.58 0.20
N GLU A 241 -1.75 -5.31 0.16
CA GLU A 241 -0.37 -4.88 -0.10
C GLU A 241 0.60 -5.48 0.94
N ALA A 242 0.25 -5.41 2.23
CA ALA A 242 1.07 -5.97 3.30
C ALA A 242 1.26 -7.50 3.17
N ILE A 243 0.21 -8.23 2.77
CA ILE A 243 0.26 -9.68 2.52
C ILE A 243 1.10 -9.99 1.28
N LEU A 244 0.92 -9.25 0.20
CA LEU A 244 1.69 -9.42 -1.04
C LEU A 244 3.18 -9.18 -0.78
N ARG A 245 3.54 -8.08 -0.12
CA ARG A 245 4.93 -7.79 0.24
C ARG A 245 5.53 -8.90 1.10
N ALA A 246 4.82 -9.35 2.13
CA ALA A 246 5.29 -10.47 2.97
C ALA A 246 5.49 -11.77 2.18
N ALA A 247 4.64 -12.05 1.19
CA ALA A 247 4.79 -13.17 0.27
C ALA A 247 6.03 -13.02 -0.62
N LEU A 248 6.25 -11.84 -1.21
CA LEU A 248 7.44 -11.54 -2.01
C LEU A 248 8.72 -11.69 -1.20
N GLU A 249 8.77 -11.15 0.03
CA GLU A 249 9.90 -11.30 0.95
C GLU A 249 10.17 -12.78 1.28
N ARG A 250 9.11 -13.55 1.54
CA ARG A 250 9.20 -14.99 1.82
C ARG A 250 9.77 -15.76 0.63
N ILE A 251 9.34 -15.45 -0.60
CA ILE A 251 9.87 -16.05 -1.84
C ILE A 251 11.34 -15.69 -2.02
N ALA A 252 11.65 -14.41 -1.88
CA ALA A 252 12.97 -13.82 -2.08
C ALA A 252 13.99 -14.24 -1.01
N GLY A 253 13.52 -14.73 0.14
CA GLY A 253 14.36 -15.09 1.28
C GLY A 253 14.98 -13.87 1.98
N VAL A 254 14.30 -12.72 1.92
CA VAL A 254 14.71 -11.46 2.55
C VAL A 254 13.69 -11.02 3.60
N THR A 255 14.00 -9.94 4.32
CA THR A 255 13.06 -9.23 5.18
C THR A 255 13.25 -7.73 4.95
N SER A 256 12.17 -6.97 4.78
CA SER A 256 12.20 -5.50 4.82
C SER A 256 12.61 -5.00 6.21
N ARG A 257 12.89 -3.70 6.35
CA ARG A 257 13.41 -3.10 7.59
C ARG A 257 12.32 -2.59 8.52
#